data_AF-A0A840LG90-F1
#
_entry.id   AF-A0A840LG90-F1
#
_cell.length_a   1.000
_cell.length_b   1.000
_cell.length_c   1.000
_cell.angle_alpha   90.00
_cell.angle_beta   90.00
_cell.angle_gamma   90.00
#
_symmetry.space_group_name_H-M   'P 1'
#
loop_
_entity.id
_entity.type
_entity.pdbx_description
1 polymer ?
#
loop_
_entity_poly.entity_id
_entity_poly.type
_entity_poly.pdbx_seq_one_letter_code
_entity_poly.pdbx_strand_id
1 'polypeptide(L)' 'MWRVVFYERRGGRVHVDRTGPWLPTKKLAQQWAHWFGALGYHVALQDQGGELERHQLGLPG' A
#
# COMPACT_ATOMS: atom_id res chain seq x y z
N MET A 1 -11.38 6.59 -6.00
CA MET A 1 -10.88 5.23 -6.32
C MET A 1 -9.70 4.91 -5.40
N TRP A 2 -9.37 3.63 -5.16
CA TRP A 2 -8.31 3.24 -4.21
C TRP A 2 -7.33 2.27 -4.87
N ARG A 3 -6.04 2.31 -4.52
CA ARG A 3 -5.07 1.31 -4.99
C ARG A 3 -4.14 0.88 -3.87
N VAL A 4 -3.53 -0.29 -4.03
CA VAL A 4 -2.49 -0.78 -3.14
C VAL A 4 -1.13 -0.32 -3.67
N VAL A 5 -0.31 0.29 -2.82
CA VAL A 5 1.05 0.73 -3.13
C VAL A 5 2.01 -0.18 -2.40
N PHE A 6 2.94 -0.79 -3.15
CA PHE A 6 3.96 -1.68 -2.63
C PHE A 6 5.22 -0.91 -2.33
N TYR A 7 5.81 -1.20 -1.19
CA TYR A 7 7.07 -0.65 -0.76
C TYR A 7 8.12 -1.75 -0.66
N GLU A 8 9.34 -1.41 -1.05
CA GLU A 8 10.50 -2.24 -0.83
C GLU A 8 11.46 -1.52 0.12
N ARG A 9 11.96 -2.25 1.11
CA ARG A 9 12.96 -1.75 2.04
C ARG A 9 14.34 -2.08 1.50
N ARG A 10 14.96 -1.15 0.78
CA ARG A 10 16.36 -1.26 0.34
C ARG A 10 17.25 -0.47 1.30
N GLY A 11 17.86 -1.18 2.25
CA GLY A 11 18.68 -0.58 3.30
C GLY A 11 17.84 0.26 4.28
N GLY A 12 18.30 1.47 4.60
CA GLY A 12 17.62 2.39 5.52
C GLY A 12 16.48 3.21 4.89
N ARG A 13 16.21 3.07 3.59
CA ARG A 13 15.18 3.82 2.87
C ARG A 13 14.07 2.90 2.39
N VAL A 14 12.84 3.39 2.48
CA VAL A 14 11.66 2.71 1.94
C VAL A 14 11.30 3.42 0.63
N HIS A 15 11.30 2.67 -0.47
CA HIS A 15 10.90 3.18 -1.78
C HIS A 15 9.58 2.53 -2.21
N VAL A 16 8.78 3.28 -2.98
CA VAL A 16 7.67 2.70 -3.72
C VAL A 16 8.25 1.81 -4.81
N ASP A 17 7.98 0.51 -4.74
CA ASP A 17 8.39 -0.45 -5.76
C ASP A 17 7.36 -0.50 -6.88
N ARG A 18 6.08 -0.74 -6.54
CA ARG A 18 4.99 -0.96 -7.50
C ARG A 18 3.68 -0.39 -7.01
N THR A 19 2.75 -0.16 -7.94
CA THR A 19 1.37 0.18 -7.62
C THR A 19 0.43 -0.82 -8.25
N GLY A 20 -0.55 -1.26 -7.47
CA GLY A 20 -1.62 -2.13 -7.94
C GLY A 20 -2.64 -1.37 -8.78
N PRO A 21 -3.57 -2.09 -9.42
CA PRO A 21 -4.65 -1.50 -10.17
C PRO A 21 -5.55 -0.65 -9.27
N TRP A 22 -6.25 0.30 -9.88
CA TRP A 22 -7.26 1.06 -9.18
C TRP A 22 -8.51 0.21 -8.95
N LEU A 23 -8.91 0.13 -7.69
CA LEU A 23 -10.04 -0.61 -7.16
C LEU A 23 -11.21 0.36 -6.90
N PRO A 24 -12.46 -0.08 -7.16
CA PRO A 24 -13.64 0.77 -7.05
C PRO A 24 -13.98 1.16 -5.60
N THR A 25 -13.60 0.34 -4.62
CA THR A 25 -13.95 0.57 -3.21
C THR A 25 -12.75 0.46 -2.28
N LYS A 26 -12.78 1.24 -1.19
CA LYS A 26 -11.77 1.19 -0.12
C LYS A 26 -11.69 -0.18 0.54
N LYS A 27 -12.85 -0.80 0.79
CA LYS A 27 -12.96 -2.12 1.42
C LYS A 27 -12.22 -3.19 0.63
N LEU A 28 -12.34 -3.19 -0.70
CA LEU A 28 -11.62 -4.13 -1.55
C LEU A 28 -10.10 -3.89 -1.49
N ALA A 29 -9.68 -2.62 -1.52
CA ALA A 29 -8.28 -2.26 -1.38
C ALA A 29 -7.70 -2.69 -0.02
N GLN A 30 -8.45 -2.52 1.07
CA GLN A 30 -8.09 -3.02 2.41
C GLN A 30 -7.95 -4.53 2.46
N GLN A 31 -8.87 -5.28 1.85
CA GLN A 31 -8.77 -6.74 1.77
C GLN A 31 -7.50 -7.17 1.02
N TRP A 32 -7.17 -6.50 -0.07
CA TRP A 32 -5.93 -6.74 -0.81
C TRP A 32 -4.70 -6.40 0.04
N ALA A 33 -4.67 -5.23 0.67
CA ALA A 33 -3.56 -4.83 1.53
C ALA A 33 -3.35 -5.81 2.69
N HIS A 34 -4.43 -6.30 3.29
CA HIS A 34 -4.36 -7.32 4.32
C HIS A 34 -3.80 -8.65 3.79
N TRP A 35 -4.27 -9.10 2.62
CA TRP A 35 -3.77 -10.32 1.98
C TRP A 35 -2.27 -10.21 1.62
N PHE A 36 -1.84 -9.12 0.99
CA PHE A 36 -0.43 -8.88 0.67
C PHE A 36 0.43 -8.70 1.92
N GLY A 37 -0.08 -8.05 2.95
CA GLY A 37 0.58 -7.95 4.25
C GLY A 37 0.81 -9.31 4.90
N ALA A 38 -0.17 -10.22 4.81
CA ALA A 38 -0.05 -11.59 5.30
C ALA A 38 0.98 -12.42 4.52
N LEU A 39 1.22 -12.09 3.25
CA LEU A 39 2.29 -12.67 2.43
C LEU A 39 3.68 -12.07 2.70
N GLY A 40 3.79 -11.08 3.59
CA GLY A 40 5.05 -10.43 3.95
C GLY A 40 5.40 -9.21 3.10
N TYR A 41 4.51 -8.74 2.23
CA TYR A 41 4.73 -7.50 1.50
C TYR A 41 4.43 -6.27 2.37
N HIS A 42 5.23 -5.22 2.18
CA HIS A 42 4.94 -3.92 2.76
C HIS A 42 4.06 -3.13 1.80
N VAL A 43 2.84 -2.82 2.24
CA VAL A 43 1.84 -2.16 1.40
C VAL A 43 1.13 -1.03 2.13
N ALA A 44 0.74 0.01 1.39
CA ALA A 44 -0.19 1.05 1.85
C ALA A 44 -1.34 1.20 0.86
N LEU A 45 -2.37 1.94 1.27
CA LEU A 45 -3.49 2.31 0.41
C LEU A 45 -3.30 3.74 -0.07
N GLN A 46 -3.53 3.96 -1.35
CA GLN A 46 -3.58 5.30 -1.90
C GLN A 46 -4.96 5.57 -2.46
N ASP A 47 -5.53 6.72 -2.14
CA ASP A 47 -6.72 7.20 -2.79
C ASP A 47 -6.39 7.88 -4.14
N GLN A 48 -7.42 8.21 -4.91
CA GLN A 48 -7.25 8.87 -6.21
C GLN A 48 -6.81 10.34 -6.08
N GLY A 49 -7.02 10.96 -4.91
CA GLY A 49 -6.55 12.31 -4.59
C GLY A 49 -5.06 12.37 -4.24
N GLY A 50 -4.42 11.22 -4.05
CA GLY A 50 -3.02 11.10 -3.69
C GLY A 50 -2.76 10.88 -2.20
N GLU A 51 -3.80 10.89 -1.36
CA GLU A 51 -3.67 10.57 0.07
C GLU A 51 -3.27 9.11 0.27
N LEU A 52 -2.29 8.91 1.16
CA LEU A 52 -1.80 7.59 1.54
C LEU A 52 -2.30 7.22 2.94
N GLU A 53 -3.11 6.18 3.03
CA GLU A 53 -3.46 5.54 4.30
C GLU A 53 -2.54 4.35 4.57
N ARG A 54 -1.80 4.45 5.68
CA ARG A 54 -0.87 3.40 6.11
C ARG A 54 -1.59 2.36 6.94
N HIS A 55 -1.50 1.11 6.51
CA HIS A 55 -1.98 -0.04 7.28
C HIS A 55 -0.90 -0.65 8.20
N GLN A 56 0.39 -0.29 8.02
CA GLN A 56 1.51 -0.76 8.86
C GLN A 56 2.38 0.40 9.36
N LEU A 57 2.74 0.36 10.65
CA LEU A 57 3.71 1.24 11.30
C LEU A 57 5.12 0.99 10.71
N GLY A 58 5.74 2.03 10.14
CA GLY A 58 7.14 1.98 9.67
C GLY A 58 7.40 2.38 8.22
N LEU A 59 6.37 2.78 7.46
CA LEU A 59 6.53 3.32 6.10
C LEU A 59 6.60 4.86 6.15
N PRO A 60 7.49 5.52 5.37
CA PRO A 60 7.75 6.95 5.48
C PRO A 60 6.57 7.79 4.98
N GLY A 61 6.45 8.93 5.70
CA GLY A 61 5.65 10.14 5.49
C GLY A 61 5.46 10.53 4.05
#